data_AF-A0A5U0PP88-F1
#
_entry.id   AF-A0A5U0PP88-F1
#
_cell.length_a   1.000
_cell.length_b   1.000
_cell.length_c   1.000
_cell.angle_alpha   90.00
_cell.angle_beta   90.00
_cell.angle_gamma   90.00
#
_symmetry.space_group_name_H-M   'P 1'
#
loop_
_entity.id
_entity.type
_entity.pdbx_description
1 polymer ?
#
loop_
_entity_poly.entity_id
_entity_poly.type
_entity_poly.pdbx_seq_one_letter_code
_entity_poly.pdbx_strand_id
1 'polypeptide(L)'
;MKNSKAFELLKSTNTSLTITVNALSLKRKDALTPLYINKWINYDIIILLETIHTEIIVKRHIKKDKNSNIAEFSVDIDKIIVNLKKLIKQKSSFSGRKKLNSLQSWLQTTAKKASQVTFSVPLYSDKKTNEYAIHYRENTGIDIRINQSTLANCIIESGKLKNTKNYMVCIKENNKRIKRWDREIFGNETRWRACPSDKFEILGEITLSYKVTRE
;
A
#
# COMPACT_ATOMS: atom_id res chain seq x y z
N MET A 1 6.34 -23.55 -12.47
CA MET A 1 5.29 -22.80 -11.73
C MET A 1 5.52 -22.84 -10.21
N LYS A 2 6.54 -22.15 -9.66
CA LYS A 2 6.83 -22.19 -8.20
C LYS A 2 6.38 -20.95 -7.40
N ASN A 3 5.86 -19.89 -8.05
CA ASN A 3 5.61 -18.59 -7.40
C ASN A 3 4.13 -18.27 -7.04
N SER A 4 3.21 -19.24 -7.04
CA SER A 4 1.81 -18.94 -6.65
C SER A 4 1.60 -18.83 -5.14
N LYS A 5 2.34 -19.57 -4.31
CA LYS A 5 2.04 -19.68 -2.88
C LYS A 5 2.21 -18.35 -2.12
N ALA A 6 3.28 -17.60 -2.38
CA ALA A 6 3.49 -16.30 -1.72
C ALA A 6 2.38 -15.31 -2.09
N PHE A 7 2.02 -15.26 -3.38
CA PHE A 7 0.98 -14.39 -3.88
C PHE A 7 -0.41 -14.74 -3.32
N GLU A 8 -0.75 -16.04 -3.29
CA GLU A 8 -2.03 -16.49 -2.70
C GLU A 8 -2.11 -16.19 -1.20
N LEU A 9 -1.01 -16.31 -0.46
CA LEU A 9 -1.00 -15.92 0.96
C LEU A 9 -1.16 -14.40 1.14
N LEU A 10 -0.52 -13.59 0.29
CA LEU A 10 -0.65 -12.13 0.35
C LEU A 10 -2.09 -11.66 0.11
N LYS A 11 -2.86 -12.35 -0.74
CA LYS A 11 -4.29 -12.06 -0.93
C LYS A 11 -5.11 -12.23 0.34
N SER A 12 -4.69 -13.06 1.29
CA SER A 12 -5.40 -13.29 2.56
C SER A 12 -4.86 -12.44 3.72
N THR A 13 -4.10 -11.39 3.44
CA THR A 13 -3.50 -10.54 4.47
C THR A 13 -4.56 -9.82 5.31
N ASN A 14 -4.44 -9.89 6.63
CA ASN A 14 -5.23 -9.08 7.54
C ASN A 14 -4.53 -7.74 7.81
N THR A 15 -4.86 -6.73 7.00
CA THR A 15 -4.24 -5.40 7.02
C THR A 15 -4.56 -4.57 8.26
N SER A 16 -5.55 -5.01 9.07
CA SER A 16 -5.87 -4.39 10.36
C SER A 16 -4.86 -4.70 11.45
N LEU A 17 -4.05 -5.77 11.28
CA LEU A 17 -3.01 -6.18 12.19
C LEU A 17 -1.64 -5.71 11.71
N THR A 18 -0.77 -5.36 12.65
CA THR A 18 0.57 -4.85 12.35
C THR A 18 1.48 -5.94 11.80
N ILE A 19 2.11 -5.70 10.65
CA ILE A 19 3.19 -6.54 10.13
C ILE A 19 4.42 -6.34 11.00
N THR A 20 5.11 -7.42 11.37
CA THR A 20 6.40 -7.32 12.04
C THR A 20 7.52 -7.67 11.08
N VAL A 21 8.67 -7.03 11.28
CA VAL A 21 9.82 -7.13 10.39
C VAL A 21 11.04 -7.46 11.23
N ASN A 22 11.68 -8.57 10.89
CA ASN A 22 12.88 -9.05 11.55
C ASN A 22 13.98 -9.23 10.50
N ALA A 23 15.21 -8.87 10.84
CA ALA A 23 16.38 -9.28 10.08
C ALA A 23 17.25 -10.15 10.99
N LEU A 24 17.87 -11.17 10.42
CA LEU A 24 18.84 -12.00 11.15
C LEU A 24 20.22 -11.44 10.87
N SER A 25 20.89 -10.96 11.92
CA SER A 25 22.24 -10.43 11.81
C SER A 25 23.22 -11.53 11.40
N LEU A 26 24.16 -11.19 10.51
CA LEU A 26 25.30 -12.01 10.11
C LEU A 26 26.29 -12.20 11.28
N LYS A 27 26.30 -11.29 12.26
CA LYS A 27 27.13 -11.35 13.46
C LYS A 27 26.26 -11.45 14.72
N ARG A 28 26.52 -12.45 15.58
CA ARG A 28 25.73 -12.74 16.80
C ARG A 28 25.58 -11.58 17.79
N LYS A 29 26.42 -10.53 17.73
CA LYS A 29 26.41 -9.40 18.68
C LYS A 29 25.76 -8.10 18.15
N ASP A 30 25.38 -8.04 16.88
CA ASP A 30 24.83 -6.79 16.35
C ASP A 30 23.33 -6.69 16.65
N ALA A 31 22.97 -5.80 17.56
CA ALA A 31 21.58 -5.39 17.74
C ALA A 31 21.09 -4.66 16.47
N LEU A 32 19.90 -5.03 16.02
CA LEU A 32 19.20 -4.38 14.92
C LEU A 32 18.22 -3.36 15.48
N THR A 33 18.17 -2.19 14.88
CA THR A 33 17.21 -1.15 15.25
C THR A 33 15.81 -1.63 14.88
N PRO A 34 14.84 -1.63 15.80
CA PRO A 34 13.47 -2.03 15.47
C PRO A 34 12.84 -1.05 14.47
N LEU A 35 12.06 -1.59 13.54
CA LEU A 35 11.28 -0.80 12.58
C LEU A 35 9.89 -0.54 13.14
N TYR A 36 9.55 0.73 13.38
CA TYR A 36 8.18 1.09 13.74
C TYR A 36 7.25 1.07 12.52
N ILE A 37 6.25 0.20 12.54
CA ILE A 37 5.28 0.01 11.45
C ILE A 37 3.92 0.49 11.91
N ASN A 38 3.47 1.60 11.32
CA ASN A 38 2.09 2.06 11.47
C ASN A 38 1.19 1.49 10.36
N LYS A 39 -0.12 1.67 10.51
CA LYS A 39 -1.14 1.23 9.55
C LYS A 39 -0.85 1.61 8.08
N TRP A 40 -0.26 2.77 7.82
CA TRP A 40 0.01 3.20 6.45
C TRP A 40 1.23 2.52 5.85
N ILE A 41 2.27 2.30 6.68
CA ILE A 41 3.46 1.54 6.28
C ILE A 41 3.11 0.07 6.06
N ASN A 42 2.16 -0.50 6.82
CA ASN A 42 1.61 -1.84 6.58
C ASN A 42 1.18 -2.02 5.11
N TYR A 43 0.34 -1.12 4.59
CA TYR A 43 -0.12 -1.19 3.20
C TYR A 43 1.03 -1.05 2.19
N ASP A 44 2.00 -0.17 2.46
CA ASP A 44 3.18 -0.04 1.59
C ASP A 44 4.05 -1.29 1.56
N ILE A 45 4.20 -1.97 2.71
CA ILE A 45 4.90 -3.25 2.78
C ILE A 45 4.17 -4.30 1.95
N ILE A 46 2.84 -4.38 2.04
CA ILE A 46 2.05 -5.34 1.24
C ILE A 46 2.23 -5.06 -0.25
N ILE A 47 2.11 -3.80 -0.69
CA ILE A 47 2.35 -3.41 -2.08
C ILE A 47 3.75 -3.82 -2.54
N LEU A 48 4.76 -3.61 -1.70
CA LEU A 48 6.13 -3.99 -2.00
C LEU A 48 6.26 -5.51 -2.15
N LEU A 49 5.68 -6.29 -1.23
CA LEU A 49 5.70 -7.75 -1.29
C LEU A 49 4.92 -8.30 -2.50
N GLU A 50 3.76 -7.73 -2.84
CA GLU A 50 3.02 -8.07 -4.06
C GLU A 50 3.84 -7.77 -5.33
N THR A 51 4.57 -6.65 -5.34
CA THR A 51 5.42 -6.24 -6.47
C THR A 51 6.61 -7.19 -6.68
N ILE A 52 7.15 -7.74 -5.59
CA ILE A 52 8.33 -8.63 -5.63
C ILE A 52 8.00 -10.09 -5.34
N HIS A 53 6.74 -10.50 -5.46
CA HIS A 53 6.28 -11.82 -5.00
C HIS A 53 7.06 -13.01 -5.59
N THR A 54 7.67 -12.83 -6.77
CA THR A 54 8.52 -13.84 -7.41
C THR A 54 9.88 -14.04 -6.75
N GLU A 55 10.32 -13.07 -5.95
CA GLU A 55 11.59 -13.05 -5.23
C GLU A 55 11.40 -13.45 -3.75
N ILE A 56 10.17 -13.73 -3.32
CA ILE A 56 9.83 -14.05 -1.94
C ILE A 56 9.99 -15.55 -1.67
N ILE A 57 10.71 -15.88 -0.59
CA ILE A 57 10.75 -17.23 -0.04
C ILE A 57 9.78 -17.32 1.13
N VAL A 58 8.76 -18.19 1.02
CA VAL A 58 7.84 -18.48 2.14
C VAL A 58 8.54 -19.40 3.14
N LYS A 59 8.97 -18.87 4.28
CA LYS A 59 9.67 -19.64 5.33
C LYS A 59 8.73 -20.55 6.11
N ARG A 60 7.65 -19.99 6.63
CA ARG A 60 6.66 -20.71 7.43
C ARG A 60 5.29 -20.08 7.34
N HIS A 61 4.28 -20.91 7.56
CA HIS A 61 2.91 -20.50 7.75
C HIS A 61 2.46 -21.05 9.10
N ILE A 62 2.33 -20.17 10.09
CA ILE A 62 2.00 -20.52 11.48
C ILE A 62 0.52 -20.23 11.69
N LYS A 63 -0.23 -21.22 12.18
CA LYS A 63 -1.53 -20.98 12.78
C LYS A 63 -1.30 -20.59 14.23
N LYS A 64 -1.56 -19.34 14.60
CA LYS A 64 -1.38 -18.89 15.99
C LYS A 64 -2.58 -19.26 16.84
N ASP A 65 -3.77 -18.84 16.41
CA ASP A 65 -5.04 -19.04 17.12
C ASP A 65 -6.17 -19.35 16.13
N LYS A 66 -7.39 -19.65 16.63
CA LYS A 66 -8.60 -19.85 15.80
C LYS A 66 -8.85 -18.69 14.81
N ASN A 67 -8.37 -17.48 15.14
CA ASN A 67 -8.68 -16.25 14.41
C ASN A 67 -7.47 -15.60 13.70
N SER A 68 -6.24 -16.11 13.85
CA SER A 68 -5.07 -15.49 13.21
C SER A 68 -4.02 -16.49 12.75
N ASN A 69 -3.65 -16.33 11.48
CA ASN A 69 -2.54 -17.02 10.85
C ASN A 69 -1.41 -16.02 10.59
N ILE A 70 -0.17 -16.48 10.53
CA ILE A 70 0.99 -15.65 10.18
C ILE A 70 1.76 -16.36 9.07
N ALA A 71 1.98 -15.67 7.95
CA ALA A 71 2.94 -16.08 6.95
C ALA A 71 4.24 -15.32 7.11
N GLU A 72 5.36 -16.03 7.04
CA GLU A 72 6.68 -15.43 7.05
C GLU A 72 7.33 -15.45 5.69
N PHE A 73 7.61 -14.25 5.19
CA PHE A 73 8.20 -14.00 3.89
C PHE A 73 9.63 -13.53 4.07
N SER A 74 10.60 -14.32 3.63
CA SER A 74 12.01 -13.95 3.60
C SER A 74 12.36 -13.42 2.22
N VAL A 75 13.04 -12.28 2.19
CA VAL A 75 13.41 -11.61 0.94
C VAL A 75 14.80 -11.01 1.09
N ASP A 76 15.55 -11.03 0.00
CA ASP A 76 16.82 -10.34 -0.13
C ASP A 76 16.64 -8.81 0.01
N ILE A 77 17.45 -8.19 0.86
CA ILE A 77 17.33 -6.76 1.18
C ILE A 77 17.60 -5.89 -0.04
N ASP A 78 18.55 -6.25 -0.90
CA ASP A 78 18.91 -5.46 -2.07
C ASP A 78 17.75 -5.44 -3.08
N LYS A 79 17.06 -6.58 -3.25
CA LYS A 79 15.86 -6.69 -4.08
C LYS A 79 14.72 -5.81 -3.55
N ILE A 80 14.53 -5.76 -2.23
CA ILE A 80 13.54 -4.88 -1.59
C ILE A 80 13.90 -3.42 -1.86
N ILE A 81 15.16 -3.02 -1.62
CA ILE A 81 15.60 -1.63 -1.79
C ILE A 81 15.39 -1.15 -3.23
N VAL A 82 15.73 -1.98 -4.23
CA VAL A 82 15.55 -1.65 -5.65
C VAL A 82 14.07 -1.38 -5.97
N ASN A 83 13.16 -2.25 -5.50
CA ASN A 83 11.73 -2.10 -5.80
C ASN A 83 11.08 -0.98 -4.98
N LEU A 84 11.53 -0.75 -3.73
CA LEU A 84 11.11 0.38 -2.93
C LEU A 84 11.47 1.72 -3.60
N LYS A 85 12.68 1.84 -4.17
CA LYS A 85 13.06 3.02 -4.97
C LYS A 85 12.12 3.27 -6.15
N LYS A 86 11.67 2.21 -6.84
CA LYS A 86 10.69 2.32 -7.93
C LYS A 86 9.35 2.85 -7.43
N LEU A 87 8.83 2.30 -6.32
CA LEU A 87 7.57 2.77 -5.71
C LEU A 87 7.65 4.26 -5.31
N ILE A 88 8.77 4.67 -4.71
CA ILE A 88 9.01 6.07 -4.34
C ILE A 88 9.02 6.97 -5.58
N LYS A 89 9.71 6.57 -6.66
CA LYS A 89 9.78 7.32 -7.91
C LYS A 89 8.41 7.47 -8.57
N GLN A 90 7.60 6.41 -8.54
CA GLN A 90 6.23 6.40 -9.08
C GLN A 90 5.23 7.16 -8.22
N LYS A 91 5.61 7.59 -7.00
CA LYS A 91 4.72 8.20 -6.00
C LYS A 91 3.54 7.27 -5.62
N SER A 92 3.72 5.97 -5.78
CA SER A 92 2.72 4.93 -5.49
C SER A 92 2.86 4.49 -4.04
N SER A 93 2.16 5.15 -3.12
CA SER A 93 2.25 4.83 -1.69
C SER A 93 0.99 5.17 -0.90
N PHE A 94 0.80 4.46 0.21
CA PHE A 94 -0.17 4.72 1.26
C PHE A 94 0.37 5.72 2.29
N SER A 95 1.61 5.54 2.77
CA SER A 95 2.19 6.34 3.83
C SER A 95 2.83 7.66 3.38
N GLY A 96 3.06 7.83 2.08
CA GLY A 96 3.70 9.01 1.51
C GLY A 96 5.23 8.93 1.50
N ARG A 97 5.84 9.81 0.69
CA ARG A 97 7.28 9.77 0.37
C ARG A 97 8.19 9.80 1.61
N LYS A 98 7.88 10.64 2.60
CA LYS A 98 8.71 10.78 3.81
C LYS A 98 8.84 9.44 4.57
N LYS A 99 7.72 8.74 4.76
CA LYS A 99 7.69 7.45 5.47
C LYS A 99 8.35 6.33 4.67
N LEU A 100 8.17 6.31 3.35
CA LEU A 100 8.89 5.38 2.48
C LEU A 100 10.41 5.62 2.48
N ASN A 101 10.86 6.88 2.49
CA ASN A 101 12.28 7.20 2.63
C ASN A 101 12.83 6.70 3.97
N SER A 102 12.08 6.84 5.07
CA SER A 102 12.48 6.28 6.37
C SER A 102 12.61 4.75 6.33
N LEU A 103 11.67 4.05 5.68
CA LEU A 103 11.76 2.61 5.46
C LEU A 103 12.99 2.24 4.63
N GLN A 104 13.29 3.01 3.58
CA GLN A 104 14.46 2.80 2.74
C GLN A 104 15.76 2.97 3.54
N SER A 105 15.90 4.04 4.32
CA SER A 105 17.08 4.28 5.16
C SER A 105 17.28 3.18 6.20
N TRP A 106 16.19 2.68 6.77
CA TRP A 106 16.24 1.53 7.68
C TRP A 106 16.76 0.29 6.96
N LEU A 107 16.20 -0.06 5.79
CA LEU A 107 16.66 -1.22 5.00
C LEU A 107 18.13 -1.10 4.61
N GLN A 108 18.59 0.09 4.20
CA GLN A 108 20.00 0.33 3.86
C GLN A 108 20.94 0.16 5.05
N THR A 109 20.50 0.54 6.25
CA THR A 109 21.27 0.32 7.48
C THR A 109 21.31 -1.16 7.84
N THR A 110 20.18 -1.85 7.70
CA THR A 110 20.04 -3.29 7.94
C THR A 110 20.87 -4.12 6.95
N ALA A 111 20.99 -3.70 5.69
CA ALA A 111 21.80 -4.37 4.65
C ALA A 111 23.28 -4.52 5.04
N LYS A 112 23.80 -3.63 5.90
CA LYS A 112 25.19 -3.73 6.40
C LYS A 112 25.40 -4.91 7.36
N LYS A 113 24.32 -5.42 7.96
CA LYS A 113 24.33 -6.41 9.04
C LYS A 113 23.62 -7.70 8.68
N ALA A 114 22.73 -7.69 7.68
CA ALA A 114 21.93 -8.83 7.26
C ALA A 114 21.80 -8.84 5.74
N SER A 115 21.74 -10.03 5.14
CA SER A 115 21.45 -10.18 3.70
C SER A 115 19.96 -10.34 3.41
N GLN A 116 19.17 -10.73 4.42
CA GLN A 116 17.74 -10.99 4.27
C GLN A 116 16.92 -10.36 5.40
N VAL A 117 15.71 -9.96 5.04
CA VAL A 117 14.66 -9.53 5.97
C VAL A 117 13.51 -10.52 5.89
N THR A 118 12.92 -10.85 7.05
CA THR A 118 11.71 -11.65 7.19
C THR A 118 10.55 -10.77 7.63
N PHE A 119 9.48 -10.75 6.83
CA PHE A 119 8.21 -10.10 7.15
C PHE A 119 7.25 -11.15 7.70
N SER A 120 6.78 -10.97 8.93
CA SER A 120 5.72 -11.78 9.51
C SER A 120 4.40 -11.06 9.26
N VAL A 121 3.65 -11.56 8.28
CA VAL A 121 2.41 -10.96 7.78
C VAL A 121 1.20 -11.69 8.37
N PRO A 122 0.34 -10.99 9.13
CA PRO A 122 -0.90 -11.56 9.63
C PRO A 122 -1.87 -11.87 8.50
N LEU A 123 -2.51 -13.04 8.54
CA LEU A 123 -3.49 -13.51 7.57
C LEU A 123 -4.82 -13.82 8.26
N TYR A 124 -5.92 -13.74 7.51
CA TYR A 124 -7.22 -14.24 7.97
C TYR A 124 -7.20 -15.77 8.14
N SER A 125 -7.95 -16.28 9.13
CA SER A 125 -7.99 -17.72 9.43
C SER A 125 -8.92 -18.53 8.52
N ASP A 126 -9.91 -17.87 7.91
CA ASP A 126 -11.06 -18.45 7.19
C ASP A 126 -10.86 -18.56 5.66
N LYS A 127 -9.61 -18.51 5.16
CA LYS A 127 -9.27 -18.45 3.72
C LYS A 127 -9.93 -17.28 2.97
N LYS A 128 -10.41 -16.26 3.67
CA LYS A 128 -10.91 -15.05 3.04
C LYS A 128 -9.79 -14.41 2.23
N THR A 129 -10.06 -14.13 0.95
CA THR A 129 -9.19 -13.32 0.11
C THR A 129 -9.71 -11.89 0.10
N ASN A 130 -8.80 -10.93 0.10
CA ASN A 130 -9.15 -9.53 0.04
C ASN A 130 -9.64 -9.18 -1.35
N GLU A 131 -10.80 -8.53 -1.38
CA GLU A 131 -11.31 -7.90 -2.59
C GLU A 131 -10.88 -6.44 -2.63
N TYR A 132 -10.20 -6.07 -3.71
CA TYR A 132 -9.76 -4.70 -3.93
C TYR A 132 -10.55 -4.04 -5.05
N ALA A 133 -10.91 -2.78 -4.84
CA ALA A 133 -11.56 -1.97 -5.86
C ALA A 133 -11.14 -0.51 -5.77
N ILE A 134 -11.09 0.15 -6.92
CA ILE A 134 -10.97 1.60 -7.02
C ILE A 134 -12.36 2.15 -7.32
N HIS A 135 -12.79 3.13 -6.54
CA HIS A 135 -13.99 3.90 -6.79
C HIS A 135 -13.55 5.31 -7.11
N TYR A 136 -14.00 5.86 -8.23
CA TYR A 136 -13.74 7.25 -8.58
C TYR A 136 -15.00 7.91 -9.08
N ARG A 137 -15.03 9.24 -8.97
CA ARG A 137 -16.12 10.06 -9.46
C ARG A 137 -15.62 11.07 -10.47
N GLU A 138 -16.30 11.07 -11.60
CA GLU A 138 -16.08 12.03 -12.68
C GLU A 138 -16.68 13.39 -12.33
N ASN A 139 -16.24 14.46 -12.98
CA ASN A 139 -16.81 15.81 -12.75
C ASN A 139 -18.31 15.89 -13.04
N THR A 140 -18.85 14.98 -13.86
CA THR A 140 -20.30 14.81 -14.12
C THR A 140 -21.08 14.28 -12.92
N GLY A 141 -20.39 13.84 -11.86
CA GLY A 141 -21.00 13.21 -10.69
C GLY A 141 -21.19 11.69 -10.80
N ILE A 142 -20.84 11.09 -11.94
CA ILE A 142 -20.97 9.64 -12.16
C ILE A 142 -19.92 8.89 -11.34
N ASP A 143 -20.38 7.91 -10.56
CA ASP A 143 -19.55 7.00 -9.79
C ASP A 143 -19.20 5.75 -10.58
N ILE A 144 -17.89 5.45 -10.66
CA ILE A 144 -17.37 4.29 -11.39
C ILE A 144 -16.55 3.41 -10.43
N ARG A 145 -16.78 2.10 -10.52
CA ARG A 145 -16.04 1.06 -9.78
C ARG A 145 -15.19 0.22 -10.72
N ILE A 146 -13.91 0.08 -10.41
CA ILE A 146 -12.98 -0.83 -11.10
C ILE A 146 -12.44 -1.82 -10.07
N ASN A 147 -12.75 -3.11 -10.25
CA ASN A 147 -12.19 -4.16 -9.41
C ASN A 147 -10.73 -4.42 -9.79
N GLN A 148 -9.90 -4.75 -8.80
CA GLN A 148 -8.48 -4.99 -8.97
C GLN A 148 -8.07 -6.27 -8.25
N SER A 149 -7.09 -6.97 -8.81
CA SER A 149 -6.60 -8.23 -8.26
C SER A 149 -5.64 -8.06 -7.08
N THR A 150 -5.01 -6.89 -6.95
CA THR A 150 -3.97 -6.61 -5.95
C THR A 150 -4.03 -5.17 -5.46
N LEU A 151 -3.48 -4.94 -4.27
CA LEU A 151 -3.35 -3.59 -3.74
C LEU A 151 -2.33 -2.76 -4.54
N ALA A 152 -1.28 -3.39 -5.06
CA ALA A 152 -0.30 -2.78 -5.95
C ALA A 152 -0.94 -2.22 -7.24
N ASN A 153 -1.86 -2.97 -7.85
CA ASN A 153 -2.58 -2.48 -9.03
C ASN A 153 -3.53 -1.33 -8.64
N CYS A 154 -4.21 -1.43 -7.49
CA CYS A 154 -5.03 -0.34 -6.97
C CYS A 154 -4.26 0.98 -6.84
N ILE A 155 -3.05 0.97 -6.28
CA ILE A 155 -2.28 2.21 -6.08
C ILE A 155 -1.77 2.80 -7.40
N ILE A 156 -1.40 1.95 -8.37
CA ILE A 156 -0.93 2.39 -9.69
C ILE A 156 -2.08 2.99 -10.51
N GLU A 157 -3.20 2.27 -10.63
CA GLU A 157 -4.34 2.70 -11.44
C GLU A 157 -5.05 3.92 -10.82
N SER A 158 -5.16 3.99 -9.49
CA SER A 158 -5.66 5.20 -8.82
C SER A 158 -4.76 6.41 -9.08
N GLY A 159 -3.46 6.19 -9.27
CA GLY A 159 -2.51 7.21 -9.75
C GLY A 159 -2.94 7.85 -11.07
N LYS A 160 -3.34 7.05 -12.06
CA LYS A 160 -3.76 7.48 -13.39
C LYS A 160 -5.13 8.17 -13.40
N LEU A 161 -6.02 7.75 -12.49
CA LEU A 161 -7.35 8.32 -12.33
C LEU A 161 -7.35 9.69 -11.64
N LYS A 162 -6.24 10.08 -11.00
CA LYS A 162 -6.06 11.43 -10.44
C LYS A 162 -5.70 12.45 -11.52
N ASN A 163 -6.66 12.75 -12.39
CA ASN A 163 -6.54 13.70 -13.49
C ASN A 163 -7.64 14.78 -13.41
N THR A 164 -7.73 15.68 -14.39
CA THR A 164 -8.70 16.80 -14.36
C THR A 164 -10.14 16.41 -14.63
N LYS A 165 -10.41 15.19 -15.12
CA LYS A 165 -11.77 14.70 -15.42
C LYS A 165 -12.49 14.14 -14.20
N ASN A 166 -11.74 13.84 -13.15
CA ASN A 166 -12.24 13.22 -11.92
C ASN A 166 -12.01 14.17 -10.75
N TYR A 167 -12.81 14.02 -9.68
CA TYR A 167 -12.64 14.86 -8.49
C TYR A 167 -12.58 14.09 -7.18
N MET A 168 -12.89 12.79 -7.19
CA MET A 168 -12.70 11.89 -6.06
C MET A 168 -12.16 10.56 -6.58
N VAL A 169 -11.16 10.02 -5.89
CA VAL A 169 -10.63 8.68 -6.13
C VAL A 169 -10.41 8.02 -4.78
N CYS A 170 -10.88 6.80 -4.57
CA CYS A 170 -10.61 6.02 -3.38
C CYS A 170 -10.36 4.55 -3.67
N ILE A 171 -9.60 3.91 -2.78
CA ILE A 171 -9.33 2.47 -2.80
C ILE A 171 -10.15 1.84 -1.67
N LYS A 172 -10.84 0.76 -2.00
CA LYS A 172 -11.59 -0.09 -1.08
C LYS A 172 -10.93 -1.46 -0.95
N GLU A 173 -10.94 -1.98 0.27
CA GLU A 173 -10.58 -3.34 0.63
C GLU A 173 -11.78 -3.96 1.34
N ASN A 174 -12.29 -5.08 0.83
CA ASN A 174 -13.47 -5.76 1.38
C ASN A 174 -14.65 -4.78 1.59
N ASN A 175 -14.92 -3.96 0.57
CA ASN A 175 -15.93 -2.88 0.56
C ASN A 175 -15.70 -1.73 1.56
N LYS A 176 -14.63 -1.74 2.36
CA LYS A 176 -14.25 -0.64 3.26
C LYS A 176 -13.24 0.29 2.59
N ARG A 177 -13.47 1.60 2.62
CA ARG A 177 -12.52 2.60 2.09
C ARG A 177 -11.26 2.66 2.95
N ILE A 178 -10.11 2.35 2.34
CA ILE A 178 -8.81 2.36 3.01
C ILE A 178 -7.97 3.59 2.66
N LYS A 179 -8.22 4.23 1.52
CA LYS A 179 -7.55 5.47 1.13
C LYS A 179 -8.41 6.29 0.17
N ARG A 180 -8.45 7.62 0.34
CA ARG A 180 -9.19 8.55 -0.53
C ARG A 180 -8.34 9.77 -0.86
N TRP A 181 -8.55 10.28 -2.07
CA TRP A 181 -8.04 11.57 -2.51
C TRP A 181 -9.17 12.36 -3.15
N ASP A 182 -9.18 13.65 -2.88
CA ASP A 182 -10.07 14.60 -3.54
C ASP A 182 -9.23 15.59 -4.33
N ARG A 183 -9.74 16.00 -5.49
CA ARG A 183 -9.18 17.11 -6.25
C ARG A 183 -9.58 18.42 -5.60
N GLU A 184 -8.70 19.41 -5.67
CA GLU A 184 -9.05 20.78 -5.35
C GLU A 184 -9.91 21.35 -6.49
N ILE A 185 -11.14 21.73 -6.17
CA ILE A 185 -12.20 22.03 -7.16
C ILE A 185 -12.40 23.53 -7.38
N PHE A 186 -11.64 24.37 -6.68
CA PHE A 186 -11.66 25.82 -6.86
C PHE A 186 -10.64 26.21 -7.93
N GLY A 187 -11.08 26.93 -8.97
CA GLY A 187 -10.24 27.31 -10.10
C GLY A 187 -9.77 26.14 -10.97
N ASN A 188 -8.72 26.36 -11.77
CA ASN A 188 -8.13 25.34 -12.66
C ASN A 188 -7.14 24.41 -11.92
N GLU A 189 -7.34 24.16 -10.63
CA GLU A 189 -6.39 23.36 -9.86
C GLU A 189 -6.43 21.87 -10.23
N THR A 190 -5.23 21.33 -10.48
CA THR A 190 -5.01 19.90 -10.74
C THR A 190 -4.47 19.18 -9.50
N ARG A 191 -4.50 19.85 -8.33
CA ARG A 191 -3.95 19.33 -7.09
C ARG A 191 -4.89 18.31 -6.48
N TRP A 192 -4.30 17.20 -6.03
CA TRP A 192 -5.01 16.13 -5.33
C TRP A 192 -4.48 16.05 -3.90
N ARG A 193 -5.38 16.07 -2.94
CA ARG A 193 -5.05 15.93 -1.52
C ARG A 193 -5.60 14.62 -0.98
N ALA A 194 -4.84 13.99 -0.09
CA ALA A 194 -5.35 12.84 0.64
C ALA A 194 -6.42 13.31 1.64
N CYS A 195 -7.57 12.64 1.65
CA CYS A 195 -8.67 12.92 2.56
C CYS A 195 -8.96 11.70 3.43
N PRO A 196 -9.39 11.89 4.69
CA PRO A 196 -9.97 10.80 5.49
C PRO A 196 -11.14 10.14 4.74
N SER A 197 -11.27 8.82 4.88
CA SER A 197 -12.29 8.03 4.17
C SER A 197 -13.73 8.43 4.51
N ASP A 198 -13.92 8.96 5.71
CA ASP A 198 -15.15 9.35 6.40
C ASP A 198 -15.43 10.86 6.34
N LYS A 199 -14.50 11.65 5.79
CA LYS A 199 -14.72 13.09 5.62
C LYS A 199 -15.85 13.34 4.62
N PHE A 200 -16.57 14.46 4.81
CA PHE A 200 -17.58 14.96 3.88
C PHE A 200 -17.12 14.85 2.41
N GLU A 201 -18.07 14.51 1.55
CA GLU A 201 -17.88 14.22 0.14
C GLU A 201 -18.86 15.03 -0.68
N ILE A 202 -18.36 15.66 -1.74
CA ILE A 202 -19.22 16.35 -2.71
C ILE A 202 -19.85 15.27 -3.58
N LEU A 203 -21.18 15.19 -3.55
CA LEU A 203 -21.96 14.28 -4.38
C LEU A 203 -22.50 15.03 -5.59
N GLY A 204 -22.65 14.33 -6.72
CA GLY A 204 -23.21 14.89 -7.95
C GLY A 204 -22.20 15.68 -8.79
N GLU A 205 -22.71 16.42 -9.76
CA GLU A 205 -21.89 17.17 -10.71
C GLU A 205 -21.13 18.34 -10.03
N ILE A 206 -19.91 18.60 -10.49
CA ILE A 206 -19.14 19.78 -10.08
C ILE A 206 -19.25 20.86 -11.14
N THR A 207 -19.89 21.96 -10.78
CA THR A 207 -19.76 23.22 -11.52
C THR A 207 -18.40 23.84 -11.21
N LEU A 208 -17.50 23.87 -12.19
CA LEU A 208 -16.21 24.53 -12.06
C LEU A 208 -16.44 26.04 -11.89
N SER A 209 -16.05 26.58 -10.74
CA SER A 209 -16.11 28.02 -10.47
C SER A 209 -14.75 28.66 -10.69
N TYR A 210 -14.68 29.64 -11.59
CA TYR A 210 -13.46 30.38 -11.90
C TYR A 210 -13.33 31.56 -10.93
N LYS A 211 -12.15 31.73 -10.34
CA LYS A 211 -11.84 32.94 -9.59
C LYS A 211 -11.67 34.09 -10.58
N VAL A 212 -12.56 35.07 -10.53
CA VAL A 212 -12.41 36.31 -11.31
C VAL A 212 -11.25 37.12 -10.72
N THR A 213 -10.15 37.25 -11.45
CA THR A 213 -9.13 38.27 -11.20
C THR A 213 -9.59 39.57 -11.81
N ARG A 214 -9.90 40.57 -10.98
CA ARG A 214 -10.06 41.95 -11.44
C ARG A 214 -8.66 42.54 -11.60
N GLU A 215 -8.37 43.05 -12.79
CA GLU A 215 -7.18 43.85 -13.10
C GLU A 215 -7.19 45.17 -12.31
#